data_AF-X1C799-F1
#
_entry.id   AF-X1C799-F1
#
_cell.length_a   1.000
_cell.length_b   1.000
_cell.length_c   1.000
_cell.angle_alpha   90.00
_cell.angle_beta   90.00
_cell.angle_gamma   90.00
#
_symmetry.space_group_name_H-M   'P 1'
#
loop_
_entity.id
_entity.type
_entity.pdbx_description
1 polymer ?
#
loop_
_entity_poly.entity_id
_entity_poly.type
_entity_poly.pdbx_seq_one_letter_code
_entity_poly.pdbx_strand_id
1 'polypeptide(L)'
;MDKKKNKDFKKEKIQCHFISNTRWDREWRYSAQRTKYMLGYMLDMLFDIFEKQSLFKYFHLDSQTMPIQDYLEIYPEKEGLVRKYVGDDKLIIGPWFCLPDEFCVGGESLIRNLLLGHKIAKRFGNVSKTGYSPFGWGQISQMPQIYQGFGIDSASFYRGVNTNIAPRSEFIWEGPDGTQIIGSRLGARP
;
A
#
# COMPACT_ATOMS: atom_id res chain seq x y z
N MET A 1 56.86 7.11 11.85
CA MET A 1 56.16 6.01 12.54
C MET A 1 54.67 6.30 12.51
N ASP A 2 54.00 5.89 11.43
CA ASP A 2 52.56 6.11 11.24
C ASP A 2 51.76 5.09 12.04
N LYS A 3 51.15 5.56 13.14
CA LYS A 3 50.12 4.79 13.84
C LYS A 3 48.84 4.78 12.99
N LYS A 4 48.73 3.78 12.09
CA LYS A 4 47.45 3.40 11.48
C LYS A 4 46.47 3.07 12.61
N LYS A 5 45.53 3.98 12.87
CA LYS A 5 44.34 3.71 13.69
C LYS A 5 43.54 2.61 12.98
N ASN A 6 43.62 1.39 13.48
CA ASN A 6 42.62 0.36 13.20
C ASN A 6 41.29 0.89 13.71
N LYS A 7 40.47 1.42 12.79
CA LYS A 7 39.04 1.60 13.05
C LYS A 7 38.40 0.24 12.89
N ASP A 8 38.14 -0.42 14.01
CA ASP A 8 37.25 -1.57 14.06
C ASP A 8 35.86 -1.13 13.59
N PHE A 9 35.54 -1.42 12.32
CA PHE A 9 34.17 -1.27 11.83
C PHE A 9 33.33 -2.37 12.47
N LYS A 10 32.67 -2.06 13.59
CA LYS A 10 31.54 -2.86 14.07
C LYS A 10 30.52 -2.92 12.93
N LYS A 11 30.35 -4.09 12.31
CA LYS A 11 29.26 -4.34 11.36
C LYS A 11 27.95 -4.15 12.11
N GLU A 12 27.26 -3.04 11.86
CA GLU A 12 25.89 -2.86 12.31
C GLU A 12 25.03 -3.95 11.68
N LYS A 13 24.23 -4.62 12.50
CA LYS A 13 23.23 -5.56 12.00
C LYS A 13 22.09 -4.76 11.41
N ILE A 14 22.02 -4.70 10.08
CA ILE A 14 20.93 -4.05 9.36
C ILE A 14 19.78 -5.05 9.23
N GLN A 15 18.57 -4.63 9.62
CA GLN A 15 17.34 -5.38 9.34
C GLN A 15 16.76 -4.89 8.02
N CYS A 16 16.61 -5.79 7.05
CA CYS A 16 15.98 -5.48 5.77
C CYS A 16 14.58 -6.09 5.73
N HIS A 17 13.56 -5.27 5.49
CA HIS A 17 12.18 -5.71 5.28
C HIS A 17 11.88 -5.76 3.79
N PHE A 18 11.41 -6.92 3.30
CA PHE A 18 11.02 -7.11 1.91
C PHE A 18 9.50 -7.18 1.83
N ILE A 19 8.90 -6.22 1.13
CA ILE A 19 7.45 -6.16 0.93
C ILE A 19 7.18 -6.54 -0.52
N SER A 20 6.64 -7.74 -0.74
CA SER A 20 6.16 -8.13 -2.06
C SER A 20 4.84 -7.40 -2.35
N ASN A 21 4.83 -6.60 -3.40
CA ASN A 21 3.65 -5.92 -3.87
C ASN A 21 3.61 -5.90 -5.40
N THR A 22 2.47 -5.51 -5.94
CA THR A 22 2.38 -5.03 -7.32
C THR A 22 1.67 -3.69 -7.30
N ARG A 23 2.09 -2.79 -8.18
CA ARG A 23 1.33 -1.60 -8.47
C ARG A 23 0.39 -1.90 -9.64
N TRP A 24 -0.91 -1.73 -9.43
CA TRP A 24 -1.93 -2.14 -10.38
C TRP A 24 -2.80 -0.96 -10.81
N ASP A 25 -2.31 -0.23 -11.81
CA ASP A 25 -3.14 0.78 -12.49
C ASP A 25 -4.27 0.04 -13.23
N ARG A 26 -5.52 0.27 -12.81
CA ARG A 26 -6.69 -0.42 -13.38
C ARG A 26 -6.78 -0.21 -14.89
N GLU A 27 -6.47 0.98 -15.36
CA GLU A 27 -6.35 1.32 -16.77
C GLU A 27 -5.34 2.45 -16.93
N TRP A 28 -4.46 2.33 -17.91
CA TRP A 28 -3.47 3.36 -18.24
C TRP A 28 -2.86 3.04 -19.60
N ARG A 29 -1.74 2.33 -19.62
CA ARG A 29 -1.06 1.87 -20.85
C ARG A 29 -1.92 0.91 -21.68
N TYR A 30 -2.74 0.11 -21.00
CA TYR A 30 -3.65 -0.86 -21.61
C TYR A 30 -5.08 -0.55 -21.18
N SER A 31 -6.05 -1.01 -21.97
CA SER A 31 -7.46 -0.92 -21.63
C SER A 31 -7.78 -1.71 -20.36
N ALA A 32 -8.83 -1.31 -19.66
CA ALA A 32 -9.30 -1.99 -18.45
C ALA A 32 -9.53 -3.51 -18.66
N GLN A 33 -10.02 -3.93 -19.83
CA GLN A 33 -10.24 -5.36 -20.08
C GLN A 33 -8.92 -6.14 -20.17
N ARG A 34 -7.89 -5.56 -20.78
CA ARG A 34 -6.58 -6.20 -20.89
C ARG A 34 -5.89 -6.28 -19.53
N THR A 35 -5.95 -5.22 -18.73
CA THR A 35 -5.43 -5.26 -17.35
C THR A 35 -6.23 -6.24 -16.49
N LYS A 36 -7.56 -6.31 -16.57
CA LYS A 36 -8.35 -7.32 -15.86
C LYS A 36 -7.94 -8.76 -16.19
N TYR A 37 -7.70 -9.08 -17.47
CA TYR A 37 -7.19 -10.39 -17.85
C TYR A 37 -5.82 -10.71 -17.21
N MET A 38 -4.89 -9.74 -17.26
CA MET A 38 -3.56 -9.88 -16.64
C MET A 38 -3.65 -10.02 -15.11
N LEU A 39 -4.63 -9.36 -14.49
CA LEU A 39 -4.88 -9.43 -13.05
C LEU A 39 -5.29 -10.83 -12.63
N GLY A 40 -6.19 -11.46 -13.39
CA GLY A 40 -6.59 -12.84 -13.19
C GLY A 40 -5.40 -13.80 -13.19
N TYR A 41 -4.56 -13.71 -14.22
CA TYR A 41 -3.34 -14.51 -14.31
C TYR A 41 -2.38 -14.27 -13.14
N MET A 42 -2.20 -13.01 -12.72
CA MET A 42 -1.32 -12.66 -11.61
C MET A 42 -1.82 -13.21 -10.27
N LEU A 43 -3.12 -13.10 -9.97
CA LEU A 43 -3.70 -13.60 -8.73
C LEU A 43 -3.70 -15.13 -8.67
N ASP A 44 -3.98 -15.81 -9.78
CA ASP A 44 -3.88 -17.27 -9.82
C ASP A 44 -2.45 -17.75 -9.55
N MET A 45 -1.44 -17.11 -10.17
CA MET A 45 -0.03 -17.39 -9.84
C MET A 45 0.31 -17.11 -8.37
N LEU A 46 -0.23 -16.02 -7.81
CA LEU A 46 0.00 -15.67 -6.40
C LEU A 46 -0.59 -16.74 -5.46
N PHE A 47 -1.80 -17.23 -5.74
CA PHE A 47 -2.43 -18.27 -4.94
C PHE A 47 -1.70 -19.61 -5.04
N ASP A 48 -1.21 -19.95 -6.22
CA ASP A 48 -0.31 -21.09 -6.44
C ASP A 48 0.97 -20.98 -5.60
N ILE A 49 1.56 -19.78 -5.52
CA ILE A 49 2.73 -19.51 -4.67
C ILE A 49 2.37 -19.66 -3.19
N PHE A 50 1.25 -19.09 -2.73
CA PHE A 50 0.82 -19.22 -1.33
C PHE A 50 0.58 -20.66 -0.89
N GLU A 51 0.16 -21.52 -1.81
CA GLU A 51 -0.04 -22.95 -1.56
C GLU A 51 1.29 -23.70 -1.55
N LYS A 52 2.16 -23.48 -2.54
CA LYS A 52 3.36 -24.29 -2.78
C LYS A 52 4.60 -23.80 -2.02
N GLN A 53 4.65 -22.54 -1.60
CA GLN A 53 5.84 -21.91 -1.00
C GLN A 53 5.53 -21.40 0.42
N SER A 54 5.81 -22.23 1.43
CA SER A 54 5.53 -21.90 2.84
C SER A 54 6.29 -20.68 3.38
N LEU A 55 7.41 -20.31 2.77
CA LEU A 55 8.19 -19.12 3.12
C LEU A 55 7.62 -17.82 2.54
N PHE A 56 6.76 -17.90 1.52
CA PHE A 56 6.12 -16.73 0.93
C PHE A 56 4.83 -16.40 1.70
N LYS A 57 4.92 -15.45 2.63
CA LYS A 57 3.88 -15.22 3.62
C LYS A 57 2.91 -14.10 3.28
N TYR A 58 3.38 -12.99 2.71
CA TYR A 58 2.59 -11.77 2.60
C TYR A 58 2.71 -11.16 1.21
N PHE A 59 1.59 -10.67 0.69
CA PHE A 59 1.53 -9.88 -0.52
C PHE A 59 0.64 -8.66 -0.32
N HIS A 60 1.18 -7.47 -0.60
CA HIS A 60 0.46 -6.22 -0.52
C HIS A 60 -0.17 -5.88 -1.88
N LEU A 61 -1.51 -5.90 -1.94
CA LEU A 61 -2.26 -5.67 -3.18
C LEU A 61 -2.58 -4.18 -3.36
N ASP A 62 -1.51 -3.39 -3.44
CA ASP A 62 -1.53 -1.98 -3.86
C ASP A 62 -2.44 -1.05 -3.05
N SER A 63 -2.73 -1.42 -1.81
CA SER A 63 -3.62 -0.71 -0.91
C SER A 63 -5.07 -0.47 -1.37
N GLN A 64 -5.56 -1.27 -2.32
CA GLN A 64 -6.88 -1.09 -2.90
C GLN A 64 -7.67 -2.41 -2.91
N THR A 65 -9.00 -2.31 -2.82
CA THR A 65 -9.89 -3.49 -2.93
C THR A 65 -10.43 -3.70 -4.34
N MET A 66 -10.31 -2.72 -5.23
CA MET A 66 -10.78 -2.80 -6.62
C MET A 66 -10.24 -4.04 -7.37
N PRO A 67 -8.96 -4.44 -7.26
CA PRO A 67 -8.47 -5.62 -7.97
C PRO A 67 -9.21 -6.90 -7.56
N ILE A 68 -9.63 -7.03 -6.30
CA ILE A 68 -10.42 -8.18 -5.86
C ILE A 68 -11.82 -8.17 -6.47
N GLN A 69 -12.43 -6.99 -6.62
CA GLN A 69 -13.74 -6.88 -7.30
C GLN A 69 -13.62 -7.30 -8.77
N ASP A 70 -12.63 -6.77 -9.48
CA ASP A 70 -12.40 -7.10 -10.89
C ASP A 70 -12.04 -8.59 -11.09
N TYR A 71 -11.32 -9.22 -10.15
CA TYR A 71 -11.01 -10.65 -10.18
C TYR A 71 -12.25 -11.53 -9.98
N LEU A 72 -13.06 -11.23 -8.96
CA LEU A 72 -14.25 -12.04 -8.62
C LEU A 72 -15.44 -11.80 -9.56
N GLU A 73 -15.42 -10.72 -10.35
CA GLU A 73 -16.34 -10.54 -11.47
C GLU A 73 -16.12 -11.62 -12.55
N ILE A 74 -14.87 -12.06 -12.75
CA ILE A 74 -14.49 -13.05 -13.76
C ILE A 74 -14.46 -14.47 -13.17
N TYR A 75 -13.99 -14.62 -11.93
CA TYR A 75 -13.79 -15.89 -11.25
C TYR A 75 -14.55 -15.95 -9.91
N PRO A 76 -15.90 -15.91 -9.92
CA PRO A 76 -16.71 -15.87 -8.70
C PRO A 76 -16.49 -17.10 -7.80
N GLU A 77 -16.15 -18.26 -8.38
CA GLU A 77 -15.84 -19.49 -7.64
C GLU A 77 -14.59 -19.38 -6.75
N LYS A 78 -13.73 -18.39 -7.00
CA LYS A 78 -12.50 -18.14 -6.24
C LYS A 78 -12.73 -17.32 -4.98
N GLU A 79 -13.97 -16.89 -4.68
CA GLU A 79 -14.27 -16.09 -3.48
C GLU A 79 -13.77 -16.74 -2.19
N GLY A 80 -13.92 -18.07 -2.07
CA GLY A 80 -13.46 -18.82 -0.90
C GLY A 80 -11.95 -18.74 -0.69
N LEU A 81 -11.16 -18.75 -1.77
CA LEU A 81 -9.69 -18.61 -1.70
C LEU A 81 -9.29 -17.19 -1.31
N VAL A 82 -9.94 -16.17 -1.87
CA VAL A 82 -9.70 -14.78 -1.48
C VAL A 82 -9.99 -14.59 0.01
N ARG A 83 -11.15 -15.06 0.48
CA ARG A 83 -11.54 -14.98 1.90
C ARG A 83 -10.54 -15.69 2.81
N LYS A 84 -10.06 -16.86 2.41
CA LYS A 84 -9.02 -17.59 3.15
C LYS A 84 -7.74 -16.75 3.26
N TYR A 85 -7.18 -16.30 2.14
CA TYR A 85 -5.89 -15.62 2.16
C TYR A 85 -5.93 -14.21 2.73
N VAL A 86 -7.06 -13.49 2.63
CA VAL A 86 -7.25 -12.21 3.31
C VAL A 86 -7.47 -12.41 4.82
N GLY A 87 -8.24 -13.44 5.22
CA GLY A 87 -8.46 -13.77 6.63
C GLY A 87 -7.19 -14.26 7.34
N ASP A 88 -6.32 -14.96 6.63
CA ASP A 88 -5.01 -15.42 7.12
C ASP A 88 -3.91 -14.35 7.07
N ASP A 89 -4.26 -13.10 6.71
CA ASP A 89 -3.34 -11.97 6.46
C ASP A 89 -2.25 -12.24 5.41
N LYS A 90 -2.38 -13.30 4.60
CA LYS A 90 -1.44 -13.55 3.48
C LYS A 90 -1.61 -12.54 2.35
N LEU A 91 -2.85 -12.17 2.05
CA LEU A 91 -3.19 -11.17 1.04
C LEU A 91 -3.70 -9.89 1.71
N ILE A 92 -2.89 -8.84 1.67
CA ILE A 92 -3.21 -7.56 2.29
C ILE A 92 -3.95 -6.67 1.29
N ILE A 93 -5.20 -6.30 1.60
CA ILE A 93 -6.08 -5.49 0.74
C ILE A 93 -6.62 -4.24 1.44
N GLY A 94 -6.96 -3.22 0.66
CA GLY A 94 -7.42 -1.92 1.18
C GLY A 94 -6.27 -1.08 1.75
N PRO A 95 -6.55 0.06 2.42
CA PRO A 95 -7.85 0.50 2.91
C PRO A 95 -8.72 1.19 1.86
N TRP A 96 -8.15 1.57 0.72
CA TRP A 96 -8.87 2.27 -0.33
C TRP A 96 -9.74 1.31 -1.15
N PHE A 97 -10.81 1.84 -1.76
CA PHE A 97 -11.49 1.10 -2.81
C PHE A 97 -10.65 1.11 -4.09
N CYS A 98 -10.24 2.29 -4.57
CA CYS A 98 -9.25 2.49 -5.63
C CYS A 98 -8.24 3.56 -5.20
N LEU A 99 -7.07 3.63 -5.85
CA LEU A 99 -6.08 4.67 -5.54
C LEU A 99 -6.50 6.02 -6.18
N PRO A 100 -6.81 7.06 -5.39
CA PRO A 100 -7.24 8.34 -5.93
C PRO A 100 -6.05 9.24 -6.31
N ASP A 101 -6.29 10.16 -7.25
CA ASP A 101 -5.54 11.40 -7.31
C ASP A 101 -6.24 12.44 -6.43
N GLU A 102 -5.65 12.72 -5.26
CA GLU A 102 -6.31 13.41 -4.16
C GLU A 102 -6.73 14.84 -4.47
N PHE A 103 -6.03 15.53 -5.38
CA PHE A 103 -6.37 16.90 -5.78
C PHE A 103 -7.44 16.97 -6.87
N CYS A 104 -7.72 15.84 -7.53
CA CYS A 104 -8.63 15.78 -8.68
C CYS A 104 -10.05 15.32 -8.31
N VAL A 105 -10.31 15.03 -7.03
CA VAL A 105 -11.60 14.56 -6.53
C VAL A 105 -12.06 15.38 -5.34
N GLY A 106 -13.38 15.42 -5.09
CA GLY A 106 -13.92 16.08 -3.91
C GLY A 106 -13.49 15.40 -2.61
N GLY A 107 -13.40 16.17 -1.52
CA GLY A 107 -13.03 15.62 -0.20
C GLY A 107 -13.95 14.50 0.26
N GLU A 108 -15.26 14.63 0.04
CA GLU A 108 -16.22 13.56 0.32
C GLU A 108 -15.94 12.29 -0.48
N SER A 109 -15.47 12.41 -1.73
CA SER A 109 -15.10 11.25 -2.55
C SER A 109 -13.94 10.47 -1.93
N LEU A 110 -12.96 11.14 -1.31
CA LEU A 110 -11.87 10.47 -0.59
C LEU A 110 -12.39 9.69 0.63
N ILE A 111 -13.28 10.31 1.41
CA ILE A 111 -13.91 9.68 2.57
C ILE A 111 -14.72 8.44 2.12
N ARG A 112 -15.52 8.58 1.06
CA ARG A 112 -16.31 7.47 0.48
C ARG A 112 -15.43 6.35 -0.07
N ASN A 113 -14.30 6.70 -0.67
CA ASN A 113 -13.33 5.74 -1.19
C ASN A 113 -12.75 4.86 -0.05
N LEU A 114 -12.36 5.46 1.08
CA LEU A 114 -11.93 4.72 2.28
C LEU A 114 -13.07 3.91 2.90
N LEU A 115 -14.26 4.49 3.04
CA LEU A 115 -15.43 3.78 3.58
C LEU A 115 -15.76 2.52 2.75
N LEU A 116 -15.75 2.65 1.43
CA LEU A 116 -16.06 1.55 0.52
C LEU A 116 -14.95 0.49 0.56
N GLY A 117 -13.69 0.88 0.54
CA GLY A 117 -12.55 -0.05 0.66
C GLY A 117 -12.59 -0.84 1.97
N HIS A 118 -12.85 -0.17 3.10
CA HIS A 118 -13.05 -0.84 4.38
C HIS A 118 -14.22 -1.81 4.38
N LYS A 119 -15.37 -1.40 3.81
CA LYS A 119 -16.56 -2.25 3.74
C LYS A 119 -16.29 -3.51 2.92
N ILE A 120 -15.60 -3.38 1.78
CA ILE A 120 -15.27 -4.50 0.90
C ILE A 120 -14.24 -5.42 1.57
N ALA A 121 -13.14 -4.87 2.09
CA ALA A 121 -12.09 -5.68 2.73
C ALA A 121 -12.63 -6.49 3.94
N LYS A 122 -13.49 -5.88 4.77
CA LYS A 122 -14.16 -6.58 5.89
C LYS A 122 -15.00 -7.78 5.45
N ARG A 123 -15.50 -7.81 4.21
CA ARG A 123 -16.23 -8.97 3.69
C ARG A 123 -15.32 -10.17 3.49
N PHE A 124 -14.01 -9.99 3.32
CA PHE A 124 -13.05 -11.07 3.07
C PHE A 124 -12.19 -11.41 4.29
N GLY A 125 -12.10 -10.52 5.27
CA GLY A 125 -11.33 -10.74 6.48
C GLY A 125 -10.86 -9.39 7.03
N ASN A 126 -9.54 -9.20 7.07
CA ASN A 126 -8.94 -7.99 7.62
C ASN A 126 -8.87 -6.84 6.60
N VAL A 127 -8.82 -5.61 7.12
CA VAL A 127 -8.59 -4.40 6.34
C VAL A 127 -7.18 -3.92 6.62
N SER A 128 -6.38 -3.69 5.57
CA SER A 128 -5.08 -3.05 5.73
C SER A 128 -5.23 -1.67 6.36
N LYS A 129 -4.35 -1.36 7.31
CA LYS A 129 -4.24 -0.05 7.96
C LYS A 129 -3.03 0.75 7.48
N THR A 130 -2.66 0.57 6.21
CA THR A 130 -1.56 1.30 5.58
C THR A 130 -2.09 2.37 4.63
N GLY A 131 -1.74 3.64 4.83
CA GLY A 131 -1.96 4.70 3.86
C GLY A 131 -0.95 4.63 2.71
N TYR A 132 -1.02 3.60 1.86
CA TYR A 132 -0.07 3.44 0.76
C TYR A 132 -0.63 4.11 -0.51
N SER A 133 -0.04 5.25 -0.88
CA SER A 133 -0.42 6.06 -2.06
C SER A 133 0.80 6.25 -2.97
N PRO A 134 1.17 5.22 -3.76
CA PRO A 134 2.39 5.27 -4.54
C PRO A 134 2.29 6.20 -5.74
N PHE A 135 1.08 6.52 -6.19
CA PHE A 135 0.85 7.26 -7.44
C PHE A 135 0.29 8.67 -7.27
N GLY A 136 -0.10 9.07 -6.06
CA GLY A 136 -0.54 10.44 -5.81
C GLY A 136 0.47 11.46 -6.36
N TRP A 137 -0.02 12.51 -7.00
CA TRP A 137 0.80 13.63 -7.50
C TRP A 137 1.07 14.65 -6.39
N GLY A 138 1.39 14.14 -5.19
CA GLY A 138 1.33 14.86 -3.93
C GLY A 138 0.23 14.30 -3.05
N GLN A 139 0.13 14.82 -1.83
CA GLN A 139 -0.87 14.44 -0.85
C GLN A 139 -1.58 15.70 -0.35
N ILE A 140 -2.91 15.65 -0.16
CA ILE A 140 -3.63 16.80 0.41
C ILE A 140 -3.28 16.96 1.89
N SER A 141 -3.24 18.19 2.38
CA SER A 141 -2.80 18.49 3.76
C SER A 141 -3.66 17.82 4.83
N GLN A 142 -4.94 17.56 4.55
CA GLN A 142 -5.89 16.96 5.50
C GLN A 142 -5.78 15.43 5.62
N MET A 143 -4.91 14.77 4.86
CA MET A 143 -4.78 13.31 4.91
C MET A 143 -4.44 12.75 6.31
N PRO A 144 -3.62 13.37 7.17
CA PRO A 144 -3.42 12.92 8.56
C PRO A 144 -4.73 12.82 9.34
N GLN A 145 -5.57 13.86 9.27
CA GLN A 145 -6.90 13.88 9.90
C GLN A 145 -7.81 12.79 9.34
N ILE A 146 -7.88 12.68 8.01
CA ILE A 146 -8.71 11.68 7.35
C ILE A 146 -8.26 10.27 7.74
N TYR A 147 -6.98 9.96 7.60
CA TYR A 147 -6.43 8.64 7.91
C TYR A 147 -6.66 8.22 9.36
N GLN A 148 -6.44 9.11 10.33
CA GLN A 148 -6.75 8.82 11.73
C GLN A 148 -8.23 8.47 11.94
N GLY A 149 -9.15 9.14 11.25
CA GLY A 149 -10.59 8.82 11.27
C GLY A 149 -10.92 7.39 10.82
N PHE A 150 -10.02 6.74 10.06
CA PHE A 150 -10.12 5.34 9.65
C PHE A 150 -9.18 4.41 10.43
N GLY A 151 -8.52 4.89 11.49
CA GLY A 151 -7.55 4.12 12.27
C GLY A 151 -6.31 3.76 11.47
N ILE A 152 -5.86 4.65 10.58
CA ILE A 152 -4.62 4.54 9.82
C ILE A 152 -3.65 5.56 10.42
N ASP A 153 -2.55 5.07 10.98
CA ASP A 153 -1.55 5.87 11.72
C ASP A 153 -0.27 6.14 10.92
N SER A 154 -0.18 5.56 9.73
CA SER A 154 1.01 5.61 8.89
C SER A 154 0.66 5.59 7.41
N ALA A 155 1.39 6.39 6.64
CA ALA A 155 1.23 6.50 5.21
C ALA A 155 2.57 6.51 4.48
N SER A 156 2.62 5.84 3.34
CA SER A 156 3.80 5.75 2.48
C SER A 156 3.49 6.26 1.07
N PHE A 157 4.29 7.19 0.58
CA PHE A 157 4.08 7.84 -0.72
C PHE A 157 5.41 8.26 -1.37
N TYR A 158 5.42 8.46 -2.69
CA TYR A 158 6.63 8.81 -3.45
C TYR A 158 6.86 10.32 -3.58
N ARG A 159 5.78 11.12 -3.62
CA ARG A 159 5.84 12.51 -4.09
C ARG A 159 5.34 13.49 -3.03
N GLY A 160 5.89 14.70 -3.07
CA GLY A 160 5.48 15.83 -2.22
C GLY A 160 6.48 16.21 -1.14
N VAL A 161 7.40 15.30 -0.76
CA VAL A 161 8.43 15.56 0.27
C VAL A 161 9.79 15.06 -0.23
N ASN A 162 10.85 15.82 0.01
CA ASN A 162 12.21 15.46 -0.36
C ASN A 162 13.19 15.53 0.83
N THR A 163 14.43 15.09 0.59
CA THR A 163 15.49 15.02 1.62
C THR A 163 15.85 16.36 2.24
N ASN A 164 15.57 17.48 1.56
CA ASN A 164 15.92 18.81 2.07
C ASN A 164 14.97 19.23 3.20
N ILE A 165 13.70 18.81 3.10
CA ILE A 165 12.65 19.11 4.09
C ILE A 165 12.58 17.98 5.14
N ALA A 166 12.70 16.73 4.72
CA ALA A 166 12.74 15.56 5.60
C ALA A 166 14.00 14.72 5.32
N PRO A 167 15.09 14.91 6.09
CA PRO A 167 16.36 14.21 5.85
C PRO A 167 16.28 12.68 6.00
N ARG A 168 15.33 12.19 6.80
CA ARG A 168 15.04 10.76 6.98
C ARG A 168 13.86 10.36 6.10
N SER A 169 13.77 9.06 5.78
CA SER A 169 12.62 8.52 5.05
C SER A 169 11.33 8.65 5.84
N GLU A 170 11.39 8.41 7.15
CA GLU A 170 10.27 8.54 8.07
C GLU A 170 10.28 9.89 8.78
N PHE A 171 9.11 10.52 8.88
CA PHE A 171 8.90 11.81 9.51
C PHE A 171 7.47 11.90 10.07
N ILE A 172 7.24 12.88 10.96
CA ILE A 172 5.89 13.19 11.43
C ILE A 172 5.21 14.07 10.39
N TRP A 173 4.04 13.64 9.94
CA TRP A 173 3.18 14.41 9.07
C TRP A 173 1.99 14.94 9.87
N GLU A 174 1.97 16.27 10.04
CA GLU A 174 0.92 16.99 10.75
C GLU A 174 -0.07 17.63 9.77
N GLY A 175 -1.36 17.42 10.01
CA GLY A 175 -2.45 18.06 9.30
C GLY A 175 -2.74 19.47 9.83
N PRO A 176 -3.49 20.29 9.09
CA PRO A 176 -3.86 21.65 9.51
C PRO A 176 -4.61 21.73 10.86
N ASP A 177 -5.23 20.64 11.30
CA ASP A 177 -5.95 20.52 12.57
C ASP A 177 -5.04 20.07 13.74
N GLY A 178 -3.75 19.86 13.50
CA GLY A 178 -2.79 19.34 14.46
C GLY A 178 -2.77 17.82 14.56
N THR A 179 -3.57 17.10 13.77
CA THR A 179 -3.54 15.63 13.74
C THR A 179 -2.23 15.14 13.14
N GLN A 180 -1.56 14.18 13.80
CA GLN A 180 -0.26 13.65 13.38
C GLN A 180 -0.32 12.16 13.00
N ILE A 181 0.36 11.80 11.92
CA ILE A 181 0.63 10.40 11.54
C ILE A 181 2.09 10.22 11.13
N ILE A 182 2.55 8.98 10.98
CA ILE A 182 3.88 8.69 10.43
C ILE A 182 3.81 8.77 8.91
N GLY A 183 4.56 9.71 8.32
CA GLY A 183 4.83 9.74 6.88
C GLY A 183 6.11 8.97 6.55
N SER A 184 6.08 8.15 5.50
CA SER A 184 7.24 7.43 4.99
C SER A 184 7.42 7.69 3.50
N ARG A 185 8.53 8.33 3.14
CA ARG A 185 8.87 8.60 1.74
C ARG A 185 9.48 7.38 1.09
N LEU A 186 8.87 6.93 -0.01
CA LEU A 186 9.38 5.85 -0.84
C LEU A 186 10.38 6.40 -1.86
N GLY A 187 11.65 6.54 -1.46
CA GLY A 187 12.74 6.92 -2.36
C GLY A 187 13.50 8.15 -1.90
N ALA A 188 14.66 8.39 -2.54
CA ALA A 188 15.62 9.41 -2.12
C ALA A 188 15.74 10.60 -3.06
N ARG A 189 14.96 10.65 -4.16
CA ARG A 189 15.13 11.69 -5.18
C ARG A 189 14.64 13.07 -4.66
N PRO A 190 15.26 14.17 -5.11
CA PRO A 190 14.84 15.54 -4.78
C PRO A 190 13.42 15.86 -5.24
#